data_AF-A0AA36AUI5-F1
#
_entry.id   AF-A0AA36AUI5-F1
#
_cell.length_a   1.000
_cell.length_b   1.000
_cell.length_c   1.000
_cell.angle_alpha   90.00
_cell.angle_beta   90.00
_cell.angle_gamma   90.00
#
_symmetry.space_group_name_H-M   'P 1'
#
loop_
_entity.id
_entity.type
_entity.pdbx_description
1 polymer ?
#
loop_
_entity_poly.entity_id
_entity_poly.type
_entity_poly.pdbx_seq_one_letter_code
_entity_poly.pdbx_strand_id
1 'polypeptide(L)'
;MKLFHKYSQVLCFGIAAKHFGRKHHNLAGVLFLFFVLWLLLQVNVTSIVDFARKSQYSGQNKGFGYDGNGDAILSLLKQNVSACDGSFVGYGNELAFFKNIVLNPFKNAEFVQETADKQWTAPKKIVFSDGYFSVKCKKKPSYEFRGNNHLNKWFSVTRFQPDISKTAKIEPRLTIAVERYEYANLFHSMTDFYNAFLMMKIFNSTPAETNILLLDYHPKGLLISIWDQLFNNVIFAKDIKEPTTYNNLVWSIMGYNSPLYPCGKTPMLSQIAFIPYSRL
;
A
#
# COMPACT_ATOMS: atom_id res chain seq x y z
N MET A 1 -24.87 1.04 -33.68
CA MET A 1 -23.47 1.16 -34.13
C MET A 1 -23.16 2.58 -34.65
N LYS A 2 -23.26 3.61 -33.78
CA LYS A 2 -22.91 5.03 -34.09
C LYS A 2 -22.54 5.84 -32.83
N LEU A 3 -22.14 5.19 -31.73
CA LEU A 3 -21.74 5.87 -30.48
C LEU A 3 -20.23 5.79 -30.15
N PHE A 4 -19.44 5.01 -30.90
CA PHE A 4 -18.03 4.77 -30.58
C PHE A 4 -17.04 5.77 -31.20
N HIS A 5 -17.49 6.67 -32.07
CA HIS A 5 -16.57 7.53 -32.83
C HIS A 5 -16.18 8.83 -32.10
N LYS A 6 -16.82 9.16 -30.96
CA LYS A 6 -16.55 10.42 -30.23
C LYS A 6 -15.58 10.30 -29.05
N TYR A 7 -15.18 9.08 -28.67
CA TYR A 7 -14.30 8.85 -27.51
C TYR A 7 -12.81 8.67 -27.85
N SER A 8 -12.44 8.71 -29.14
CA SER A 8 -11.05 8.54 -29.59
C SER A 8 -10.22 9.84 -29.55
N GLN A 9 -10.81 11.01 -29.28
CA GLN A 9 -10.12 12.30 -29.43
C GLN A 9 -9.69 12.96 -28.11
N VAL A 10 -9.86 12.32 -26.95
CA VAL A 10 -9.44 12.90 -25.65
C VAL A 10 -8.08 12.36 -25.17
N LEU A 11 -7.45 11.45 -25.91
CA LEU A 11 -6.20 10.79 -25.49
C LEU A 11 -4.89 11.54 -25.84
N CYS A 12 -4.96 12.81 -26.25
CA CYS A 12 -3.78 13.63 -26.52
C CYS A 12 -3.74 14.91 -25.69
N PHE A 13 -3.59 14.79 -24.37
CA PHE A 13 -3.15 15.90 -23.52
C PHE A 13 -2.01 15.46 -22.60
N GLY A 14 -0.89 15.04 -23.21
CA GLY A 14 0.34 14.67 -22.51
C GLY A 14 1.56 15.53 -22.82
N ILE A 15 1.50 16.45 -23.80
CA ILE A 15 2.69 17.22 -24.26
C ILE A 15 2.52 18.75 -24.17
N ALA A 16 1.38 19.27 -23.73
CA ALA A 16 1.18 20.73 -23.59
C ALA A 16 1.51 21.30 -22.18
N ALA A 17 2.08 20.51 -21.27
CA ALA A 17 2.42 21.00 -19.92
C ALA A 17 3.70 21.87 -19.86
N LYS A 18 4.43 22.00 -20.97
CA LYS A 18 5.63 22.86 -21.06
C LYS A 18 5.31 24.31 -21.46
N HIS A 19 4.05 24.64 -21.76
CA HIS A 19 3.64 25.98 -22.21
C HIS A 19 2.46 26.61 -21.47
N PHE A 20 1.88 25.94 -20.46
CA PHE A 20 0.83 26.55 -19.64
C PHE A 20 1.39 27.06 -18.32
N GLY A 21 1.36 28.38 -18.17
CA GLY A 21 1.86 29.09 -16.99
C GLY A 21 1.22 28.66 -15.67
N ARG A 22 1.96 28.93 -14.58
CA ARG A 22 1.79 28.55 -13.16
C ARG A 22 0.40 28.59 -12.51
N LYS A 23 -0.68 28.99 -13.18
CA LYS A 23 -2.00 29.20 -12.55
C LYS A 23 -3.02 28.05 -12.69
N HIS A 24 -2.78 27.00 -13.48
CA HIS A 24 -3.79 25.96 -13.76
C HIS A 24 -3.46 24.52 -13.30
N HIS A 25 -2.37 24.30 -12.55
CA HIS A 25 -1.98 22.96 -12.09
C HIS A 25 -3.00 22.25 -11.19
N ASN A 26 -3.89 23.00 -10.53
CA ASN A 26 -4.88 22.41 -9.62
C ASN A 26 -6.02 21.70 -10.38
N LEU A 27 -6.42 22.17 -11.57
CA LEU A 27 -7.61 21.62 -12.23
C LEU A 27 -7.33 20.25 -12.88
N ALA A 28 -6.18 20.08 -13.54
CA ALA A 28 -5.80 18.82 -14.15
C ALA A 28 -5.53 17.72 -13.10
N GLY A 29 -4.88 18.07 -11.99
CA GLY A 29 -4.68 17.16 -10.86
C GLY A 29 -6.00 16.76 -10.20
N VAL A 30 -6.91 17.71 -10.00
CA VAL A 30 -8.26 17.47 -9.47
C VAL A 30 -9.08 16.59 -10.42
N LEU A 31 -9.06 16.84 -11.73
CA LEU A 31 -9.78 16.02 -12.72
C LEU A 31 -9.21 14.59 -12.82
N PHE A 32 -7.90 14.42 -12.69
CA PHE A 32 -7.28 13.09 -12.63
C PHE A 32 -7.66 12.36 -11.33
N LEU A 33 -7.69 13.06 -10.20
CA LEU A 33 -8.20 12.51 -8.93
C LEU A 33 -9.67 12.12 -9.02
N PHE A 34 -10.51 12.96 -9.64
CA PHE A 34 -11.92 12.62 -9.89
C PHE A 34 -12.08 11.41 -10.80
N PHE A 35 -11.24 11.28 -11.83
CA PHE A 35 -11.25 10.11 -12.71
C PHE A 35 -10.82 8.83 -11.97
N VAL A 36 -9.80 8.92 -11.11
CA VAL A 36 -9.34 7.82 -10.27
C VAL A 36 -10.39 7.45 -9.21
N LEU A 37 -10.98 8.43 -8.51
CA LEU A 37 -12.06 8.19 -7.55
C LEU A 37 -13.30 7.63 -8.24
N TRP A 38 -13.65 8.12 -9.43
CA TRP A 38 -14.74 7.58 -10.24
C TRP A 38 -14.46 6.13 -10.62
N LEU A 39 -13.25 5.79 -11.06
CA LEU A 39 -12.82 4.40 -11.26
C LEU A 39 -12.97 3.56 -9.99
N LEU A 40 -12.44 4.03 -8.85
CA LEU A 40 -12.49 3.30 -7.58
C LEU A 40 -13.93 3.11 -7.06
N LEU A 41 -14.85 4.05 -7.35
CA LEU A 41 -16.27 3.96 -6.99
C LEU A 41 -17.09 3.05 -7.92
N GLN A 42 -16.65 2.85 -9.17
CA GLN A 42 -17.29 1.94 -10.14
C GLN A 42 -16.76 0.50 -10.04
N VAL A 43 -15.71 0.29 -9.25
CA VAL A 43 -15.03 -0.99 -9.12
C VAL A 43 -15.73 -1.86 -8.06
N ASN A 44 -16.55 -2.79 -8.54
CA ASN A 44 -16.97 -3.96 -7.77
C ASN A 44 -15.78 -4.94 -7.63
N VAL A 45 -15.77 -5.86 -6.67
CA VAL A 45 -14.62 -6.80 -6.48
C VAL A 45 -14.30 -7.58 -7.77
N THR A 46 -15.31 -7.91 -8.56
CA THR A 46 -15.19 -8.53 -9.89
C THR A 46 -14.49 -7.63 -10.92
N SER A 47 -14.63 -6.30 -10.82
CA SER A 47 -13.97 -5.33 -11.70
C SER A 47 -12.48 -5.13 -11.40
N ILE A 48 -12.02 -5.34 -10.17
CA ILE A 48 -10.58 -5.38 -9.85
C ILE A 48 -9.90 -6.57 -10.53
N VAL A 49 -10.55 -7.73 -10.44
CA VAL A 49 -10.13 -8.98 -11.08
C VAL A 49 -10.05 -8.78 -12.61
N ASP A 50 -11.06 -8.13 -13.21
CA ASP A 50 -11.07 -7.82 -14.65
C ASP A 50 -10.06 -6.74 -15.09
N PHE A 51 -9.82 -5.72 -14.26
CA PHE A 51 -8.80 -4.71 -14.55
C PHE A 51 -7.39 -5.33 -14.56
N ALA A 52 -7.09 -6.16 -13.57
CA ALA A 52 -5.82 -6.87 -13.50
C ALA A 52 -5.66 -7.94 -14.59
N ARG A 53 -6.77 -8.55 -15.03
CA ARG A 53 -6.82 -9.43 -16.21
C ARG A 53 -6.45 -8.68 -17.50
N LYS A 54 -6.89 -7.42 -17.65
CA LYS A 54 -6.61 -6.61 -18.84
C LYS A 54 -5.20 -5.99 -18.87
N SER A 55 -4.49 -5.91 -17.74
CA SER A 55 -3.11 -5.40 -17.67
C SER A 55 -2.02 -6.43 -18.03
N GLN A 56 -2.39 -7.60 -18.57
CA GLN A 56 -1.44 -8.62 -19.00
C GLN A 56 -0.55 -8.15 -20.16
N TYR A 57 0.75 -8.01 -19.90
CA TYR A 57 1.79 -8.20 -20.92
C TYR A 57 2.93 -9.06 -20.37
N SER A 58 3.41 -9.98 -21.21
CA SER A 58 4.36 -11.02 -20.86
C SER A 58 5.72 -10.45 -20.48
N GLY A 59 6.06 -10.52 -19.20
CA GLY A 59 7.42 -10.33 -18.72
C GLY A 59 7.66 -11.27 -17.55
N GLN A 60 8.62 -12.18 -17.69
CA GLN A 60 9.08 -13.05 -16.62
C GLN A 60 9.64 -12.20 -15.46
N ASN A 61 8.78 -11.82 -14.52
CA ASN A 61 9.18 -11.25 -13.24
C ASN A 61 8.35 -11.93 -12.15
N LYS A 62 9.05 -12.49 -11.15
CA LYS A 62 8.50 -13.25 -10.02
C LYS A 62 7.82 -12.35 -8.96
N GLY A 63 7.12 -11.30 -9.37
CA GLY A 63 6.26 -10.49 -8.50
C GLY A 63 4.81 -10.81 -8.80
N PHE A 64 3.98 -10.98 -7.76
CA PHE A 64 2.55 -11.31 -7.80
C PHE A 64 2.17 -12.19 -8.99
N GLY A 65 2.29 -13.52 -8.85
CA GLY A 65 1.89 -14.48 -9.88
C GLY A 65 0.41 -14.30 -10.24
N TYR A 66 0.13 -13.45 -11.22
CA TYR A 66 -1.17 -13.32 -11.84
C TYR A 66 -1.33 -14.46 -12.83
N ASP A 67 -2.16 -15.42 -12.48
CA ASP A 67 -2.52 -16.57 -13.33
C ASP A 67 -3.43 -16.20 -14.51
N GLY A 68 -3.64 -14.91 -14.76
CA GLY A 68 -4.50 -14.40 -15.84
C GLY A 68 -6.00 -14.52 -15.55
N ASN A 69 -6.41 -15.22 -14.49
CA ASN A 69 -7.81 -15.37 -14.13
C ASN A 69 -8.26 -14.35 -13.08
N GLY A 70 -7.31 -13.65 -12.46
CA GLY A 70 -7.54 -12.69 -11.37
C GLY A 70 -7.77 -13.36 -10.02
N ASP A 71 -7.42 -14.65 -9.91
CA ASP A 71 -7.45 -15.45 -8.68
C ASP A 71 -6.21 -15.23 -7.80
N ALA A 72 -5.26 -14.39 -8.23
CA ALA A 72 -3.98 -14.16 -7.54
C ALA A 72 -4.14 -13.64 -6.10
N ILE A 73 -5.12 -12.78 -5.84
CA ILE A 73 -5.39 -12.28 -4.48
C ILE A 73 -6.08 -13.36 -3.64
N LEU A 74 -7.00 -14.12 -4.22
CA LEU A 74 -7.68 -15.21 -3.53
C LEU A 74 -6.74 -16.38 -3.21
N SER A 75 -5.77 -16.66 -4.09
CA SER A 75 -4.75 -17.67 -3.88
C SER A 75 -3.78 -17.29 -2.76
N LEU A 76 -3.42 -16.01 -2.63
CA LEU A 76 -2.67 -15.49 -1.47
C LEU A 76 -3.39 -15.72 -0.15
N LEU A 77 -4.71 -15.48 -0.10
CA LEU A 77 -5.50 -15.69 1.11
C LEU A 77 -5.64 -17.17 1.50
N LYS A 78 -5.63 -18.07 0.52
CA LYS A 78 -5.63 -19.53 0.75
C LYS A 78 -4.32 -20.03 1.35
N GLN A 79 -3.20 -19.38 1.04
CA GLN A 79 -1.89 -19.72 1.60
C GLN A 79 -1.66 -18.95 2.91
N ASN A 80 -2.24 -19.41 4.01
CA ASN A 80 -2.05 -18.75 5.30
C ASN A 80 -1.30 -19.62 6.31
N VAL A 81 -0.58 -18.94 7.20
CA VAL A 81 0.07 -19.53 8.37
C VAL A 81 -0.48 -18.83 9.61
N SER A 82 -1.31 -19.55 10.36
CA SER A 82 -1.84 -19.09 11.65
C SER A 82 -0.95 -19.55 12.80
N ALA A 83 -0.65 -18.64 13.73
CA ALA A 83 0.13 -18.93 14.93
C ALA A 83 -0.34 -18.05 16.11
N CYS A 84 0.24 -18.27 17.29
CA CYS A 84 -0.06 -17.50 18.49
C CYS A 84 -1.56 -17.50 18.85
N ASP A 85 -2.18 -18.69 18.78
CA ASP A 85 -3.61 -18.89 19.01
C ASP A 85 -4.50 -17.99 18.11
N GLY A 86 -4.05 -17.75 16.87
CA GLY A 86 -4.72 -16.89 15.88
C GLY A 86 -4.48 -15.39 16.08
N SER A 87 -3.60 -15.00 17.01
CA SER A 87 -3.18 -13.60 17.19
C SER A 87 -2.19 -13.15 16.12
N PHE A 88 -1.62 -14.08 15.35
CA PHE A 88 -0.85 -13.82 14.14
C PHE A 88 -1.34 -14.71 13.00
N VAL A 89 -1.58 -14.11 11.83
CA VAL A 89 -1.84 -14.84 10.59
C VAL A 89 -1.05 -14.19 9.46
N GLY A 90 -0.11 -14.92 8.87
CA GLY A 90 0.58 -14.48 7.66
C GLY A 90 -0.11 -15.02 6.41
N TYR A 91 -0.20 -14.24 5.33
CA TYR A 91 -0.81 -14.65 4.06
C TYR A 91 0.18 -14.51 2.90
N GLY A 92 0.44 -15.64 2.24
CA GLY A 92 1.21 -15.73 0.99
C GLY A 92 2.63 -15.14 1.04
N ASN A 93 3.19 -14.95 2.24
CA ASN A 93 4.45 -14.24 2.49
C ASN A 93 4.43 -12.75 2.08
N GLU A 94 3.27 -12.14 1.85
CA GLU A 94 3.15 -10.76 1.34
C GLU A 94 2.50 -9.79 2.34
N LEU A 95 1.70 -10.30 3.27
CA LEU A 95 1.01 -9.49 4.28
C LEU A 95 0.78 -10.30 5.55
N ALA A 96 0.43 -9.63 6.65
CA ALA A 96 0.08 -10.29 7.90
C ALA A 96 -1.05 -9.55 8.63
N PHE A 97 -1.82 -10.33 9.40
CA PHE A 97 -2.84 -9.85 10.30
C PHE A 97 -2.48 -10.18 11.73
N PHE A 98 -2.74 -9.25 12.63
CA PHE A 98 -2.48 -9.39 14.05
C PHE A 98 -3.72 -9.06 14.86
N LYS A 99 -3.96 -9.85 15.91
CA LYS A 99 -4.92 -9.51 16.97
C LYS A 99 -4.18 -9.03 18.21
N ASN A 100 -4.65 -7.93 18.78
CA ASN A 100 -4.15 -7.38 20.04
C ASN A 100 -2.63 -7.15 20.06
N ILE A 101 -2.07 -6.66 18.96
CA ILE A 101 -0.66 -6.29 18.86
C ILE A 101 -0.43 -4.95 19.54
N VAL A 102 0.65 -4.84 20.31
CA VAL A 102 1.05 -3.59 20.96
C VAL A 102 2.13 -2.92 20.14
N LEU A 103 1.94 -1.64 19.84
CA LEU A 103 2.97 -0.74 19.33
C LEU A 103 3.50 0.08 20.51
N ASN A 104 4.81 0.04 20.76
CA ASN A 104 5.48 0.81 21.80
C ASN A 104 6.34 1.93 21.18
N PRO A 105 5.90 3.20 21.23
CA PRO A 105 6.61 4.31 20.60
C PRO A 105 7.94 4.67 21.27
N PHE A 106 8.19 4.17 22.49
CA PHE A 106 9.43 4.43 23.23
C PHE A 106 10.59 3.51 22.82
N LYS A 107 10.31 2.44 22.06
CA LYS A 107 11.34 1.61 21.46
C LYS A 107 11.81 2.34 20.21
N ASN A 108 12.93 3.05 20.35
CA ASN A 108 13.43 4.02 19.38
C ASN A 108 13.26 3.58 17.92
N ALA A 109 12.66 4.49 17.14
CA ALA A 109 12.93 4.66 15.72
C ALA A 109 14.21 5.50 15.62
N GLU A 110 15.38 4.88 15.47
CA GLU A 110 16.60 5.67 15.25
C GLU A 110 16.59 6.26 13.84
N PHE A 111 17.04 7.51 13.75
CA PHE A 111 17.15 8.24 12.50
C PHE A 111 18.49 7.96 11.86
N VAL A 112 18.50 7.17 10.80
CA VAL A 112 19.69 7.06 9.95
C VAL A 112 19.48 7.96 8.74
N GLN A 113 20.31 8.98 8.61
CA GLN A 113 20.41 9.75 7.37
C GLN A 113 21.06 8.84 6.33
N GLU A 114 20.31 8.50 5.29
CA GLU A 114 20.86 7.77 4.17
C GLU A 114 21.81 8.73 3.42
N THR A 115 23.03 8.27 3.14
CA THR A 115 24.05 9.07 2.45
C THR A 115 23.52 9.45 1.08
N ALA A 116 23.26 10.74 0.90
CA ALA A 116 22.78 11.31 -0.34
C ALA A 116 23.90 11.42 -1.36
N ASP A 117 23.63 10.98 -2.60
CA ASP A 117 24.24 11.62 -3.76
C ASP A 117 23.81 13.10 -3.76
N LYS A 118 24.76 13.98 -4.11
CA LYS A 118 24.86 15.42 -3.80
C LYS A 118 23.68 16.35 -4.12
N GLN A 119 22.52 15.86 -4.54
CA GLN A 119 21.42 16.69 -5.04
C GLN A 119 20.06 16.48 -4.34
N TRP A 120 19.91 15.44 -3.51
CA TRP A 120 18.70 15.21 -2.71
C TRP A 120 19.07 14.61 -1.36
N THR A 121 18.81 15.31 -0.25
CA THR A 121 18.90 14.70 1.08
C THR A 121 17.87 13.56 1.16
N ALA A 122 18.35 12.33 1.15
CA ALA A 122 17.50 11.16 1.33
C ALA A 122 16.76 11.29 2.68
N PRO A 123 15.44 11.00 2.71
CA PRO A 123 14.69 11.07 3.95
C PRO A 123 15.29 10.12 4.99
N LYS A 124 15.29 10.55 6.25
CA LYS A 124 15.76 9.73 7.36
C LYS A 124 14.94 8.44 7.40
N LYS A 125 15.62 7.30 7.34
CA LYS A 125 14.98 5.98 7.44
C LYS A 125 14.70 5.67 8.91
N ILE A 126 13.57 5.03 9.18
CA ILE A 126 13.30 4.48 10.51
C ILE A 126 14.10 3.19 10.68
N VAL A 127 14.84 3.11 11.77
CA VAL A 127 15.32 1.84 12.32
C VAL A 127 14.48 1.52 13.55
N PHE A 128 13.52 0.61 13.41
CA PHE A 128 12.75 0.12 14.54
C PHE A 128 13.63 -0.73 15.45
N SER A 129 13.47 -0.57 16.77
CA SER A 129 14.19 -1.35 17.77
C SER A 129 13.39 -2.57 18.24
N ASP A 130 14.07 -3.56 18.82
CA ASP A 130 13.42 -4.74 19.41
C ASP A 130 12.31 -4.35 20.41
N GLY A 131 11.15 -4.99 20.25
CA GLY A 131 9.95 -4.73 21.04
C GLY A 131 9.14 -3.52 20.59
N TYR A 132 9.45 -2.90 19.45
CA TYR A 132 8.58 -1.87 18.86
C TYR A 132 7.16 -2.40 18.64
N PHE A 133 7.07 -3.64 18.14
CA PHE A 133 5.85 -4.42 18.16
C PHE A 133 5.96 -5.54 19.20
N SER A 134 4.86 -5.85 19.88
CA SER A 134 4.77 -7.00 20.78
C SER A 134 3.47 -7.77 20.56
N VAL A 135 3.57 -9.10 20.46
CA VAL A 135 2.43 -10.01 20.24
C VAL A 135 2.44 -11.13 21.28
N LYS A 136 1.28 -11.38 21.89
CA LYS A 136 1.14 -12.39 22.93
C LYS A 136 1.31 -13.76 22.29
N CYS A 137 2.43 -14.43 22.56
CA CYS A 137 2.77 -15.67 21.91
C CYS A 137 3.88 -16.41 22.67
N LYS A 138 3.71 -17.72 22.87
CA LYS A 138 4.70 -18.55 23.58
C LYS A 138 6.02 -18.69 22.82
N LYS A 139 5.96 -18.69 21.49
CA LYS A 139 7.12 -18.88 20.60
C LYS A 139 6.93 -18.08 19.32
N LYS A 140 7.98 -17.40 18.87
CA LYS A 140 7.99 -16.70 17.58
C LYS A 140 7.60 -17.66 16.44
N PRO A 141 6.62 -17.32 15.59
CA PRO A 141 6.27 -18.12 14.42
C PRO A 141 7.46 -18.21 13.46
N SER A 142 7.66 -19.38 12.85
CA SER A 142 8.56 -19.51 11.70
C SER A 142 7.81 -18.97 10.48
N TYR A 143 8.02 -17.70 10.19
CA TYR A 143 7.42 -17.00 9.07
C TYR A 143 8.40 -15.97 8.52
N GLU A 144 8.47 -15.89 7.19
CA GLU A 144 9.34 -14.97 6.48
C GLU A 144 8.52 -14.33 5.35
N PHE A 145 8.58 -13.02 5.22
CA PHE A 145 7.97 -12.32 4.09
C PHE A 145 8.83 -12.46 2.85
N ARG A 146 8.24 -12.33 1.66
CA ARG A 146 8.95 -12.53 0.40
C ARG A 146 10.00 -11.45 0.16
N GLY A 147 11.27 -11.86 0.10
CA GLY A 147 12.40 -11.00 -0.26
C GLY A 147 12.88 -10.06 0.84
N ASN A 148 13.86 -9.23 0.53
CA ASN A 148 14.41 -8.27 1.50
C ASN A 148 13.54 -7.01 1.56
N ASN A 149 12.66 -6.91 2.56
CA ASN A 149 11.67 -5.85 2.64
C ASN A 149 11.43 -5.31 4.06
N HIS A 150 10.54 -4.31 4.19
CA HIS A 150 10.20 -3.71 5.49
C HIS A 150 9.45 -4.68 6.41
N LEU A 151 8.58 -5.55 5.89
CA LEU A 151 7.81 -6.48 6.70
C LEU A 151 8.72 -7.46 7.45
N ASN A 152 9.78 -7.96 6.81
CA ASN A 152 10.81 -8.77 7.46
C ASN A 152 11.56 -7.99 8.55
N LYS A 153 11.79 -6.68 8.35
CA LYS A 153 12.40 -5.81 9.37
C LYS A 153 11.46 -5.56 10.55
N TRP A 154 10.17 -5.32 10.30
CA TRP A 154 9.18 -5.19 11.35
C TRP A 154 9.03 -6.50 12.13
N PHE A 155 9.02 -7.63 11.43
CA PHE A 155 8.92 -8.96 12.03
C PHE A 155 10.17 -9.35 12.84
N SER A 156 11.37 -8.93 12.42
CA SER A 156 12.61 -9.22 13.15
C SER A 156 12.64 -8.53 14.51
N VAL A 157 12.11 -7.31 14.60
CA VAL A 157 12.04 -6.52 15.84
C VAL A 157 10.74 -6.71 16.63
N THR A 158 9.82 -7.53 16.12
CA THR A 158 8.60 -7.89 16.84
C THR A 158 8.90 -8.90 17.92
N ARG A 159 8.50 -8.58 19.14
CA ARG A 159 8.68 -9.45 20.30
C ARG A 159 7.47 -10.36 20.50
N PHE A 160 7.72 -11.66 20.46
CA PHE A 160 6.72 -12.70 20.70
C PHE A 160 6.94 -13.23 22.12
N GLN A 161 6.03 -12.91 23.04
CA GLN A 161 6.20 -13.19 24.47
C GLN A 161 4.89 -13.67 25.11
N PRO A 162 4.93 -14.55 26.13
CA PRO A 162 3.73 -15.16 26.70
C PRO A 162 2.80 -14.15 27.38
N ASP A 163 3.35 -13.05 27.88
CA ASP A 163 2.63 -11.98 28.56
C ASP A 163 2.95 -10.63 27.94
N ILE A 164 1.93 -9.78 27.83
CA ILE A 164 2.08 -8.41 27.32
C ILE A 164 1.48 -7.47 28.34
N SER A 165 2.20 -6.38 28.64
CA SER A 165 1.70 -5.31 29.49
C SER A 165 0.42 -4.74 28.92
N LYS A 166 -0.63 -4.66 29.76
CA LYS A 166 -1.85 -3.96 29.39
C LYS A 166 -1.51 -2.51 29.06
N THR A 167 -2.01 -2.02 27.93
CA THR A 167 -1.88 -0.63 27.52
C THR A 167 -3.12 0.13 27.96
N ALA A 168 -2.98 1.44 28.22
CA ALA A 168 -4.12 2.30 28.50
C ALA A 168 -4.92 2.63 27.23
N LYS A 169 -4.22 2.74 26.09
CA LYS A 169 -4.81 3.08 24.80
C LYS A 169 -5.08 1.85 23.95
N ILE A 170 -6.33 1.70 23.53
CA ILE A 170 -6.79 0.62 22.65
C ILE A 170 -7.39 1.25 21.39
N GLU A 171 -6.92 0.82 20.24
CA GLU A 171 -7.55 1.09 18.94
C GLU A 171 -8.40 -0.13 18.53
N PRO A 172 -9.74 -0.03 18.61
CA PRO A 172 -10.62 -1.16 18.33
C PRO A 172 -10.82 -1.40 16.82
N ARG A 173 -10.65 -0.37 15.98
CA ARG A 173 -10.93 -0.45 14.54
C ARG A 173 -9.88 -1.25 13.79
N LEU A 174 -10.22 -1.67 12.57
CA LEU A 174 -9.23 -2.19 11.63
C LEU A 174 -8.21 -1.07 11.36
N THR A 175 -6.93 -1.37 11.53
CA THR A 175 -5.85 -0.45 11.20
C THR A 175 -4.91 -1.09 10.20
N ILE A 176 -4.64 -0.42 9.09
CA ILE A 176 -3.73 -0.89 8.05
C ILE A 176 -2.43 -0.12 8.17
N ALA A 177 -1.35 -0.84 8.49
CA ALA A 177 -0.01 -0.31 8.58
C ALA A 177 0.65 -0.25 7.19
N VAL A 178 1.21 0.92 6.85
CA VAL A 178 1.81 1.21 5.54
C VAL A 178 3.15 1.92 5.73
N GLU A 179 4.19 1.46 5.02
CA GLU A 179 5.44 2.21 4.83
C GLU A 179 5.43 2.87 3.45
N ARG A 180 5.41 4.21 3.40
CA ARG A 180 5.46 4.93 2.13
C ARG A 180 6.91 5.10 1.68
N TYR A 181 7.34 4.31 0.70
CA TYR A 181 8.70 4.36 0.18
C TYR A 181 9.03 5.66 -0.57
N GLU A 182 8.11 6.11 -1.43
CA GLU A 182 8.25 7.31 -2.24
C GLU A 182 7.02 8.22 -2.03
N TYR A 183 6.87 8.74 -0.81
CA TYR A 183 5.68 9.49 -0.36
C TYR A 183 5.32 10.73 -1.21
N ALA A 184 6.29 11.27 -1.96
CA ALA A 184 6.11 12.42 -2.84
C ALA A 184 5.87 12.02 -4.31
N ASN A 185 6.03 10.74 -4.64
CA ASN A 185 5.80 10.21 -5.97
C ASN A 185 4.34 9.74 -6.09
N LEU A 186 3.59 10.36 -7.01
CA LEU A 186 2.17 10.05 -7.21
C LEU A 186 1.95 8.58 -7.57
N PHE A 187 2.83 7.99 -8.39
CA PHE A 187 2.67 6.60 -8.80
C PHE A 187 2.77 5.63 -7.61
N HIS A 188 3.79 5.79 -6.76
CA HIS A 188 3.94 4.95 -5.55
C HIS A 188 2.85 5.22 -4.52
N SER A 189 2.42 6.49 -4.39
CA SER A 189 1.29 6.82 -3.53
C SER A 189 0.01 6.14 -4.00
N MET A 190 -0.23 6.07 -5.32
CA MET A 190 -1.36 5.35 -5.91
C MET A 190 -1.32 3.85 -5.61
N THR A 191 -0.14 3.21 -5.65
CA THR A 191 -0.02 1.80 -5.27
C THR A 191 -0.29 1.59 -3.78
N ASP A 192 0.16 2.52 -2.92
CA ASP A 192 -0.10 2.46 -1.48
C ASP A 192 -1.61 2.62 -1.17
N PHE A 193 -2.29 3.59 -1.80
CA PHE A 193 -3.74 3.78 -1.66
C PHE A 193 -4.51 2.53 -2.09
N TYR A 194 -4.14 1.97 -3.24
CA TYR A 194 -4.79 0.76 -3.75
C TYR A 194 -4.58 -0.44 -2.83
N ASN A 195 -3.35 -0.65 -2.35
CA ASN A 195 -3.06 -1.74 -1.43
C ASN A 195 -3.88 -1.61 -0.13
N ALA A 196 -3.97 -0.40 0.44
CA ALA A 196 -4.77 -0.17 1.62
C ALA A 196 -6.28 -0.39 1.36
N PHE A 197 -6.80 0.09 0.24
CA PHE A 197 -8.18 -0.19 -0.17
C PHE A 197 -8.44 -1.69 -0.31
N LEU A 198 -7.49 -2.42 -0.92
CA LEU A 198 -7.58 -3.86 -1.07
C LEU A 198 -7.57 -4.57 0.29
N MET A 199 -6.70 -4.18 1.23
CA MET A 199 -6.67 -4.73 2.58
C MET A 199 -8.00 -4.50 3.29
N MET A 200 -8.54 -3.28 3.23
CA MET A 200 -9.86 -2.97 3.81
C MET A 200 -10.95 -3.91 3.27
N LYS A 201 -10.97 -4.18 1.96
CA LYS A 201 -11.93 -5.10 1.35
C LYS A 201 -11.71 -6.56 1.77
N ILE A 202 -10.46 -7.02 1.78
CA ILE A 202 -10.10 -8.39 2.18
C ILE A 202 -10.53 -8.68 3.62
N PHE A 203 -10.31 -7.72 4.53
CA PHE A 203 -10.68 -7.85 5.93
C PHE A 203 -12.11 -7.37 6.22
N ASN A 204 -12.95 -7.29 5.18
CA ASN A 204 -14.38 -7.00 5.24
C ASN A 204 -14.73 -5.77 6.11
N SER A 205 -14.03 -4.66 5.87
CA SER A 205 -14.26 -3.40 6.58
C SER A 205 -14.74 -2.30 5.62
N THR A 206 -15.15 -1.17 6.18
CA THR A 206 -15.58 0.02 5.45
C THR A 206 -14.60 1.18 5.66
N PRO A 207 -14.61 2.21 4.79
CA PRO A 207 -13.80 3.41 4.97
C PRO A 207 -13.93 4.03 6.38
N ALA A 208 -15.17 4.13 6.89
CA ALA A 208 -15.49 4.72 8.20
C ALA A 208 -15.02 3.87 9.40
N GLU A 209 -14.63 2.61 9.17
CA GLU A 209 -14.19 1.68 10.20
C GLU A 209 -12.71 1.29 10.06
N THR A 210 -12.01 1.91 9.10
CA THR A 210 -10.61 1.59 8.79
C THR A 210 -9.71 2.79 9.02
N ASN A 211 -8.71 2.62 9.87
CA ASN A 211 -7.63 3.58 10.05
C ASN A 211 -6.41 3.19 9.22
N ILE A 212 -5.60 4.18 8.88
CA ILE A 212 -4.27 3.99 8.29
C ILE A 212 -3.22 4.34 9.33
N LEU A 213 -2.26 3.45 9.54
CA LEU A 213 -1.07 3.70 10.36
C LEU A 213 0.14 3.85 9.45
N LEU A 214 0.64 5.08 9.30
CA LEU A 214 1.84 5.36 8.54
C LEU A 214 3.07 5.12 9.41
N LEU A 215 3.80 4.04 9.09
CA LEU A 215 5.04 3.61 9.74
C LEU A 215 6.27 4.18 9.03
N ASP A 216 6.20 5.43 8.59
CA ASP A 216 7.31 6.19 8.03
C ASP A 216 7.45 7.55 8.76
N TYR A 217 8.60 8.22 8.61
CA TYR A 217 8.85 9.55 9.20
C TYR A 217 8.79 10.68 8.17
N HIS A 218 8.18 10.44 7.01
CA HIS A 218 8.06 11.49 6.01
C HIS A 218 7.20 12.65 6.51
N PRO A 219 7.44 13.88 6.01
CA PRO A 219 6.56 15.00 6.28
C PRO A 219 5.15 14.75 5.72
N LYS A 220 4.18 15.54 6.20
CA LYS A 220 2.84 15.60 5.61
C LYS A 220 2.96 16.24 4.22
N GLY A 221 3.12 15.42 3.19
CA GLY A 221 3.13 15.87 1.79
C GLY A 221 1.72 16.20 1.27
N LEU A 222 1.62 16.71 0.04
CA LEU A 222 0.33 17.10 -0.56
C LEU A 222 -0.67 15.94 -0.68
N LEU A 223 -0.16 14.72 -0.86
CA LEU A 223 -0.96 13.51 -1.03
C LEU A 223 -1.51 12.96 0.29
N ILE A 224 -1.19 13.56 1.44
CA ILE A 224 -1.72 13.10 2.73
C ILE A 224 -3.24 13.21 2.82
N SER A 225 -3.78 14.31 2.28
CA SER A 225 -5.21 14.63 2.32
C SER A 225 -6.07 13.56 1.64
N ILE A 226 -5.50 12.81 0.68
CA ILE A 226 -6.20 11.72 0.00
C ILE A 226 -6.46 10.57 0.97
N TRP A 227 -5.50 10.25 1.86
CA TRP A 227 -5.70 9.24 2.89
C TRP A 227 -6.87 9.62 3.81
N ASP A 228 -6.97 10.89 4.19
CA ASP A 228 -8.06 11.41 5.04
C ASP A 228 -9.44 11.35 4.35
N GLN A 229 -9.48 11.38 3.01
CA GLN A 229 -10.72 11.23 2.23
C GLN A 229 -11.12 9.76 2.05
N LEU A 230 -10.14 8.84 2.00
CA LEU A 230 -10.38 7.44 1.71
C LEU A 230 -10.66 6.59 2.95
N PHE A 231 -10.24 7.02 4.13
CA PHE A 231 -10.27 6.22 5.37
C PHE A 231 -10.70 7.06 6.58
N ASN A 232 -11.09 6.40 7.66
CA ASN A 232 -11.61 7.04 8.86
C ASN A 232 -10.60 7.99 9.52
N ASN A 233 -9.34 7.57 9.60
CA ASN A 233 -8.29 8.34 10.24
C ASN A 233 -6.92 7.93 9.72
N VAL A 234 -5.98 8.88 9.75
CA VAL A 234 -4.58 8.67 9.39
C VAL A 234 -3.70 8.96 10.60
N ILE A 235 -3.12 7.89 11.13
CA ILE A 235 -2.27 7.88 12.31
C ILE A 235 -0.82 7.85 11.84
N PHE A 236 -0.03 8.82 12.26
CA PHE A 236 1.40 8.80 12.06
C PHE A 236 2.07 8.14 13.26
N ALA A 237 2.91 7.12 13.01
CA ALA A 237 3.60 6.41 14.08
C ALA A 237 4.44 7.34 14.97
N LYS A 238 5.08 8.35 14.36
CA LYS A 238 5.85 9.40 15.04
C LYS A 238 5.05 10.28 16.01
N ASP A 239 3.72 10.32 15.84
CA ASP A 239 2.82 11.15 16.64
C ASP A 239 2.23 10.36 17.83
N ILE A 240 2.42 9.04 17.89
CA ILE A 240 1.98 8.19 19.00
C ILE A 240 2.86 8.47 20.23
N LYS A 241 2.24 8.84 21.36
CA LYS A 241 2.95 9.24 22.60
C LYS A 241 2.93 8.19 23.70
N GLU A 242 2.13 7.14 23.54
CA GLU A 242 1.96 6.08 24.53
C GLU A 242 1.81 4.71 23.85
N PRO A 243 2.18 3.61 24.54
CA PRO A 243 1.95 2.27 24.03
C PRO A 243 0.47 2.05 23.71
N THR A 244 0.18 1.57 22.51
CA THR A 244 -1.18 1.42 22.00
C THR A 244 -1.40 -0.02 21.56
N THR A 245 -2.48 -0.65 22.05
CA THR A 245 -2.94 -1.93 21.54
C THR A 245 -3.81 -1.69 20.31
N TYR A 246 -3.47 -2.32 19.20
CA TYR A 246 -4.34 -2.41 18.02
C TYR A 246 -5.04 -3.76 18.06
N ASN A 247 -6.37 -3.75 18.21
CA ASN A 247 -7.15 -4.99 18.25
C ASN A 247 -7.06 -5.75 16.94
N ASN A 248 -7.04 -5.02 15.82
CA ASN A 248 -6.99 -5.57 14.46
C ASN A 248 -5.97 -4.76 13.64
N LEU A 249 -4.75 -5.27 13.50
CA LEU A 249 -3.71 -4.61 12.71
C LEU A 249 -3.36 -5.47 11.50
N VAL A 250 -3.40 -4.86 10.31
CA VAL A 250 -2.92 -5.45 9.07
C VAL A 250 -1.60 -4.80 8.73
N TRP A 251 -0.56 -5.60 8.53
CA TRP A 251 0.63 -5.16 7.81
C TRP A 251 0.38 -5.35 6.32
N SER A 252 0.26 -4.23 5.60
CA SER A 252 -0.14 -4.22 4.20
C SER A 252 0.93 -4.80 3.28
N ILE A 253 0.48 -5.23 2.10
CA ILE A 253 1.36 -5.51 0.96
C ILE A 253 2.22 -4.27 0.68
N MET A 254 3.49 -4.49 0.41
CA MET A 254 4.42 -3.43 0.02
C MET A 254 4.00 -2.76 -1.28
N GLY A 255 4.24 -1.45 -1.43
CA GLY A 255 3.95 -0.72 -2.66
C GLY A 255 4.57 -1.36 -3.92
N TYR A 256 5.84 -1.80 -3.85
CA TYR A 256 6.53 -2.47 -4.97
C TYR A 256 6.04 -3.90 -5.25
N ASN A 257 5.36 -4.52 -4.29
CA ASN A 257 4.70 -5.81 -4.47
C ASN A 257 3.21 -5.61 -4.78
N SER A 258 2.77 -4.37 -5.05
CA SER A 258 1.37 -4.10 -5.37
C SER A 258 0.96 -4.85 -6.63
N PRO A 259 -0.27 -5.39 -6.66
CA PRO A 259 -0.90 -5.84 -7.90
C PRO A 259 -0.95 -4.78 -9.01
N LEU A 260 -0.91 -3.49 -8.64
CA LEU A 260 -0.86 -2.38 -9.61
C LEU A 260 0.55 -2.03 -10.07
N TYR A 261 1.59 -2.56 -9.43
CA TYR A 261 2.96 -2.31 -9.85
C TYR A 261 3.19 -3.02 -11.19
N PRO A 262 3.62 -2.33 -12.26
CA PRO A 262 3.67 -2.89 -13.59
C PRO A 262 4.55 -4.13 -13.64
N CYS A 263 3.95 -5.25 -14.06
CA CYS A 263 4.67 -6.45 -14.43
C CYS A 263 5.57 -6.13 -15.64
N GLY A 264 6.86 -5.99 -15.42
CA GLY A 264 7.86 -5.96 -16.49
C GLY A 264 8.34 -4.55 -16.86
N LYS A 265 9.63 -4.46 -17.13
CA LYS A 265 10.40 -3.25 -17.48
C LYS A 265 10.02 -2.65 -18.84
N THR A 266 8.76 -2.37 -19.08
CA THR A 266 8.32 -1.55 -20.21
C THR A 266 7.59 -0.35 -19.64
N PRO A 267 8.09 0.88 -19.82
CA PRO A 267 7.39 2.07 -19.38
C PRO A 267 6.00 2.08 -20.01
N MET A 268 4.96 2.30 -19.21
CA MET A 268 3.57 2.43 -19.69
C MET A 268 3.40 3.48 -20.82
N LEU A 269 4.38 4.37 -20.98
CA LEU A 269 4.44 5.40 -22.02
C LEU A 269 4.86 4.89 -23.41
N SER A 270 5.49 3.71 -23.55
CA SER A 270 5.95 3.22 -24.87
C SER A 270 4.93 2.36 -25.62
N GLN A 271 3.74 2.12 -25.06
CA GLN A 271 2.72 1.24 -25.66
C GLN A 271 1.41 1.96 -26.05
N ILE A 272 1.33 3.28 -25.85
CA ILE A 272 0.22 4.11 -26.37
C ILE A 272 0.51 4.63 -27.80
N ALA A 273 1.77 4.55 -28.25
CA ALA A 273 2.12 4.73 -29.66
C ALA A 273 2.26 3.36 -30.32
N PHE A 274 1.68 3.18 -31.51
CA PHE A 274 1.61 1.95 -32.33
C PHE A 274 0.44 1.00 -32.07
N ILE A 275 -0.75 1.44 -32.49
CA ILE A 275 -1.64 0.56 -33.26
C ILE A 275 -1.31 0.81 -34.74
N PRO A 276 -0.78 -0.17 -35.49
CA PRO A 276 -0.54 0.00 -36.92
C PRO A 276 -1.88 0.13 -37.66
N TYR A 277 -1.97 1.16 -38.49
CA TYR A 277 -3.05 1.44 -39.42
C TYR A 277 -3.01 0.44 -40.59
N SER A 278 -3.31 -0.85 -40.35
CA SER A 278 -3.43 -1.82 -41.44
C SER A 278 -4.24 -3.05 -41.02
N ARG A 279 -5.54 -2.84 -40.79
CA ARG A 279 -6.66 -3.77 -41.03
C ARG A 279 -7.96 -3.13 -40.56
N LEU A 280 -8.41 -2.15 -41.34
CA LEU A 280 -9.82 -1.76 -41.51
C LEU A 280 -10.03 -1.56 -43.00
#